data_AF-A0A9E5T759-F1
#
_entry.id   AF-A0A9E5T759-F1
#
_cell.length_a   1.000
_cell.length_b   1.000
_cell.length_c   1.000
_cell.angle_alpha   90.00
_cell.angle_beta   90.00
_cell.angle_gamma   90.00
#
_symmetry.space_group_name_H-M   'P 1'
#
loop_
_entity.id
_entity.type
_entity.pdbx_description
1 polymer ?
#
loop_
_entity_poly.entity_id
_entity_poly.type
_entity_poly.pdbx_seq_one_letter_code
_entity_poly.pdbx_strand_id
1 'polypeptide(L)'
;PRVVYSTAGQSDPIPGPLDCFSLDKKVRFVGDRVAFVAAESEEIAQKALELIEVEYERLPEVLDPTEALKPDAPILHDEPEYVNFDESDPSRNIAAHIHIDIGDVEQGFAEADRIFEALYEVPKVQQASIEPHVVI
;
A
#
# COMPACT_ATOMS: atom_id res chain seq x y z
N PRO A 1 20.55 -1.08 6.27
CA PRO A 1 20.13 0.30 6.64
C PRO A 1 18.60 0.39 6.49
N ARG A 2 17.90 1.12 7.38
CA ARG A 2 16.46 1.36 7.24
C ARG A 2 16.27 2.47 6.20
N VAL A 3 16.00 2.08 4.95
CA VAL A 3 15.86 3.00 3.82
C VAL A 3 14.39 3.00 3.43
N VAL A 4 13.78 4.18 3.46
CA VAL A 4 12.39 4.37 3.05
C VAL A 4 12.30 4.31 1.52
N TYR A 5 11.31 3.62 0.99
CA TYR A 5 11.04 3.54 -0.45
C TYR A 5 9.53 3.40 -0.72
N SER A 6 9.13 3.51 -1.99
CA SER A 6 7.75 3.27 -2.44
C SER A 6 7.62 1.94 -3.16
N THR A 7 6.54 1.20 -2.91
CA THR A 7 6.21 -0.01 -3.68
C THR A 7 5.58 0.28 -5.04
N ALA A 8 5.29 1.55 -5.36
CA ALA A 8 4.58 1.94 -6.58
C ALA A 8 5.34 1.54 -7.87
N GLY A 9 6.66 1.33 -7.81
CA GLY A 9 7.45 0.76 -8.92
C GLY A 9 7.52 1.62 -10.19
N GLN A 10 7.17 2.91 -10.09
CA GLN A 10 7.13 3.87 -11.19
C GLN A 10 8.51 4.56 -11.40
N SER A 11 8.71 5.11 -12.60
CA SER A 11 9.93 5.85 -12.96
C SER A 11 10.07 7.18 -12.21
N ASP A 12 11.30 7.67 -12.04
CA ASP A 12 11.58 8.97 -11.42
C ASP A 12 11.01 10.15 -12.27
N PRO A 13 10.37 11.16 -11.65
CA PRO A 13 10.01 11.24 -10.23
C PRO A 13 8.91 10.24 -9.86
N ILE A 14 9.11 9.48 -8.77
CA ILE A 14 8.16 8.47 -8.28
C ILE A 14 6.88 9.17 -7.82
N PRO A 15 5.72 8.94 -8.47
CA PRO A 15 4.47 9.60 -8.10
C PRO A 15 3.73 8.83 -7.00
N GLY A 16 4.36 8.74 -5.83
CA GLY A 16 3.79 8.12 -4.63
C GLY A 16 4.65 8.35 -3.39
N PRO A 17 4.07 8.24 -2.18
CA PRO A 17 4.82 8.43 -0.95
C PRO A 17 5.91 7.37 -0.79
N LEU A 18 6.98 7.73 -0.06
CA LEU A 18 7.94 6.75 0.43
C LEU A 18 7.49 6.35 1.83
N ASP A 19 6.98 5.13 1.97
CA ASP A 19 6.21 4.69 3.13
C ASP A 19 6.52 3.25 3.56
N CYS A 20 7.46 2.59 2.88
CA CYS A 20 7.82 1.19 3.06
C CYS A 20 9.32 1.00 3.34
N PHE A 21 9.67 -0.15 3.92
CA PHE A 21 11.03 -0.56 4.25
C PHE A 21 11.23 -2.05 3.93
N SER A 22 12.47 -2.49 3.66
CA SER A 22 12.71 -3.87 3.21
C SER A 22 12.47 -4.89 4.32
N LEU A 23 12.71 -4.48 5.56
CA LEU A 23 12.35 -5.15 6.81
C LEU A 23 11.92 -4.05 7.78
N ASP A 24 10.64 -4.04 8.16
CA ASP A 24 10.06 -3.03 9.03
C ASP A 24 9.80 -3.59 10.44
N LYS A 25 9.51 -2.69 11.40
CA LYS A 25 9.08 -3.04 12.75
C LYS A 25 7.57 -3.23 12.87
N LYS A 26 6.81 -2.62 11.95
CA LYS A 26 5.37 -2.74 11.85
C LYS A 26 5.03 -3.48 10.55
N VAL A 27 4.32 -4.60 10.67
CA VAL A 27 3.78 -5.34 9.53
C VAL A 27 2.36 -4.91 9.26
N ARG A 28 2.00 -4.67 8.00
CA ARG A 28 0.72 -4.04 7.64
C ARG A 28 -0.28 -5.01 6.99
N PHE A 29 0.19 -6.17 6.53
CA PHE A 29 -0.64 -7.19 5.92
C PHE A 29 -0.02 -8.59 6.07
N VAL A 30 -0.84 -9.63 5.88
CA VAL A 30 -0.35 -11.02 5.86
C VAL A 30 0.51 -11.23 4.61
N GLY A 31 1.79 -11.55 4.82
CA GLY A 31 2.79 -11.69 3.75
C GLY A 31 3.84 -10.58 3.73
N ASP A 32 3.73 -9.60 4.62
CA ASP A 32 4.75 -8.58 4.81
C ASP A 32 6.07 -9.19 5.32
N ARG A 33 7.21 -8.64 4.90
CA ARG A 33 8.53 -9.28 5.07
C ARG A 33 9.11 -8.99 6.45
N VAL A 34 9.42 -10.04 7.20
CA VAL A 34 9.98 -9.93 8.56
C VAL A 34 11.45 -10.32 8.68
N ALA A 35 11.92 -11.23 7.84
CA ALA A 35 13.30 -11.68 7.78
C ALA A 35 13.63 -12.28 6.40
N PHE A 36 14.90 -12.48 6.11
CA PHE A 36 15.37 -13.26 4.96
C PHE A 36 16.53 -14.16 5.38
N VAL A 37 16.74 -15.23 4.63
CA VAL A 37 17.83 -16.19 4.82
C VAL A 37 18.63 -16.29 3.53
N ALA A 38 19.96 -16.27 3.65
CA ALA A 38 20.88 -16.61 2.58
C ALA A 38 21.66 -17.86 2.99
N ALA A 39 21.73 -18.85 2.09
CA ALA A 39 22.40 -20.12 2.34
C ALA A 39 23.02 -20.69 1.05
N GLU A 40 23.90 -21.67 1.19
CA GLU A 40 24.58 -22.32 0.06
C GLU A 40 23.64 -23.22 -0.78
N SER A 41 22.48 -23.58 -0.25
CA SER A 41 21.43 -24.31 -0.97
C SER A 41 20.03 -23.92 -0.49
N GLU A 42 19.03 -24.15 -1.33
CA GLU A 42 17.62 -23.93 -1.01
C GLU A 42 17.18 -24.75 0.22
N GLU A 43 17.63 -26.00 0.33
CA GLU A 43 17.28 -26.88 1.46
C GLU A 43 17.77 -26.31 2.79
N ILE A 44 18.98 -25.75 2.83
CA ILE A 44 19.52 -25.10 4.03
C ILE A 44 18.71 -23.84 4.35
N ALA A 45 18.36 -23.05 3.33
CA ALA A 45 17.57 -21.83 3.51
C ALA A 45 16.18 -22.14 4.11
N GLN A 46 15.49 -23.16 3.60
CA GLN A 46 14.18 -23.58 4.10
C GLN A 46 14.26 -24.05 5.56
N LYS A 47 15.23 -24.91 5.91
CA LYS A 47 15.44 -25.35 7.29
C LYS A 47 15.75 -24.20 8.24
N ALA A 48 16.53 -23.23 7.79
CA ALA A 48 16.87 -22.06 8.59
C ALA A 48 15.67 -21.12 8.80
N LEU A 49 14.74 -21.01 7.83
CA LEU A 49 13.49 -20.24 8.00
C LEU A 49 12.61 -20.81 9.12
N GLU A 50 12.55 -22.13 9.28
CA GLU A 50 11.77 -22.79 10.35
C GLU A 50 12.31 -22.50 11.76
N LEU A 51 13.57 -22.08 11.88
CA LEU A 51 14.21 -21.74 13.16
C LEU A 51 13.99 -20.28 13.57
N ILE A 52 13.37 -19.46 12.71
CA ILE A 52 13.11 -18.05 13.03
C ILE A 52 11.88 -17.97 13.93
N GLU A 53 12.09 -17.50 15.15
CA GLU A 53 11.02 -17.12 16.08
C GLU A 53 10.75 -15.62 15.98
N VAL A 54 9.48 -15.24 15.80
CA VAL A 54 9.04 -13.85 15.71
C VAL A 54 7.97 -13.59 16.75
N GLU A 55 8.20 -12.59 17.60
CA GLU A 55 7.21 -12.09 18.55
C GLU A 55 6.48 -10.88 17.96
N TYR A 56 5.15 -10.90 18.00
CA TYR A 56 4.31 -9.82 17.49
C TYR A 56 3.50 -9.19 18.60
N GLU A 57 3.48 -7.87 18.63
CA GLU A 57 2.43 -7.10 19.29
C GLU A 57 1.25 -6.96 18.30
N ARG A 58 0.06 -7.38 18.72
CA ARG A 58 -1.13 -7.24 17.88
C ARG A 58 -1.65 -5.81 17.94
N LEU A 59 -1.78 -5.20 16.77
CA LEU A 59 -2.38 -3.88 16.59
C LEU A 59 -3.79 -4.00 15.99
N PRO A 60 -4.68 -3.03 16.21
CA PRO A 60 -5.99 -3.00 15.54
C PRO A 60 -5.84 -2.95 14.02
N GLU A 61 -6.61 -3.76 13.32
CA GLU A 61 -6.65 -3.80 11.87
C GLU A 61 -7.73 -2.88 11.27
N VAL A 62 -7.50 -2.43 10.04
CA VAL A 62 -8.53 -1.83 9.18
C VAL A 62 -8.41 -2.43 7.79
N LEU A 63 -9.49 -3.06 7.31
CA LEU A 63 -9.52 -3.79 6.05
C LEU A 63 -10.41 -3.13 4.99
N ASP A 64 -11.18 -2.12 5.39
CA ASP A 64 -12.08 -1.34 4.55
C ASP A 64 -11.55 0.09 4.40
N PRO A 65 -11.43 0.62 3.17
CA PRO A 65 -10.87 1.94 2.92
C PRO A 65 -11.77 3.07 3.45
N THR A 66 -13.10 2.88 3.51
CA THR A 66 -14.02 3.87 4.08
C THR A 66 -13.87 3.94 5.60
N GLU A 67 -13.68 2.80 6.24
CA GLU A 67 -13.37 2.74 7.68
C GLU A 67 -12.00 3.38 7.99
N ALA A 68 -11.02 3.23 7.11
CA ALA A 68 -9.68 3.82 7.27
C ALA A 68 -9.66 5.36 7.28
N LEU A 69 -10.68 6.00 6.70
CA LEU A 69 -10.84 7.46 6.67
C LEU A 69 -11.48 8.04 7.94
N LYS A 70 -11.97 7.19 8.85
CA LYS A 70 -12.61 7.66 10.08
C LYS A 70 -11.57 8.27 11.02
N PRO A 71 -11.94 9.30 11.82
CA PRO A 71 -11.00 9.97 12.73
C PRO A 71 -10.37 9.06 13.79
N ASP A 72 -11.00 7.93 14.11
CA ASP A 72 -10.57 6.94 15.10
C ASP A 72 -9.94 5.68 14.49
N ALA A 73 -9.73 5.66 13.16
CA ALA A 73 -9.09 4.54 12.48
C ALA A 73 -7.64 4.36 12.94
N PRO A 74 -7.13 3.11 13.00
CA PRO A 74 -5.71 2.87 13.25
C PRO A 74 -4.86 3.52 12.14
N ILE A 75 -3.79 4.21 12.52
CA ILE A 75 -2.87 4.85 11.57
C ILE A 75 -1.83 3.83 11.09
N LEU A 76 -1.81 3.60 9.78
CA LEU A 76 -0.97 2.56 9.16
C LEU A 76 0.49 3.00 8.97
N HIS A 77 0.69 4.27 8.63
CA HIS A 77 2.01 4.84 8.31
C HIS A 77 2.31 6.02 9.24
N ASP A 78 2.81 5.75 10.44
CA ASP A 78 3.14 6.75 11.47
C ASP A 78 4.66 6.94 11.63
N GLU A 79 5.44 6.43 10.68
CA GLU A 79 6.89 6.48 10.72
C GLU A 79 7.43 7.88 10.44
N PRO A 80 8.45 8.35 11.19
CA PRO A 80 9.05 9.67 10.96
C PRO A 80 9.79 9.77 9.62
N GLU A 81 10.19 8.65 9.02
CA GLU A 81 10.85 8.62 7.71
C GLU A 81 9.88 8.65 6.53
N TYR A 82 8.56 8.66 6.77
CA TYR A 82 7.55 8.81 5.72
C TYR A 82 7.81 10.08 4.90
N VAL A 83 7.85 9.94 3.58
CA VAL A 83 7.99 11.08 2.66
C VAL A 83 6.68 11.27 1.91
N ASN A 84 6.03 12.41 2.15
CA ASN A 84 4.79 12.79 1.47
C ASN A 84 5.00 12.92 -0.04
N PHE A 85 3.95 12.57 -0.78
CA PHE A 85 3.81 12.88 -2.19
C PHE A 85 2.46 13.56 -2.42
N ASP A 86 2.51 14.77 -2.98
CA ASP A 86 1.33 15.58 -3.29
C ASP A 86 0.37 15.72 -2.09
N GLU A 87 -0.92 15.43 -2.26
CA GLU A 87 -1.96 15.49 -1.22
C GLU A 87 -2.04 14.24 -0.33
N SER A 88 -0.98 13.44 -0.22
CA SER A 88 -0.94 12.33 0.75
C SER A 88 -0.99 12.87 2.19
N ASP A 89 -1.75 12.22 3.06
CA ASP A 89 -1.86 12.53 4.48
C ASP A 89 -1.88 11.22 5.30
N PRO A 90 -0.72 10.78 5.82
CA PRO A 90 -0.64 9.55 6.61
C PRO A 90 -1.45 9.61 7.90
N SER A 91 -1.68 10.81 8.47
CA SER A 91 -2.47 10.97 9.70
C SER A 91 -3.97 10.67 9.50
N ARG A 92 -4.40 10.54 8.24
CA ARG A 92 -5.77 10.22 7.84
C ARG A 92 -5.85 8.96 6.97
N ASN A 93 -4.76 8.18 6.88
CA ASN A 93 -4.61 7.04 5.97
C ASN A 93 -4.87 7.39 4.49
N ILE A 94 -4.55 8.62 4.05
CA ILE A 94 -4.71 9.06 2.66
C ILE A 94 -3.36 8.89 1.94
N ALA A 95 -3.27 7.88 1.07
CA ALA A 95 -2.07 7.68 0.25
C ALA A 95 -1.98 8.64 -0.94
N ALA A 96 -3.13 9.05 -1.48
CA ALA A 96 -3.25 10.02 -2.57
C ALA A 96 -4.67 10.58 -2.66
N HIS A 97 -4.81 11.79 -3.19
CA HIS A 97 -6.07 12.40 -3.56
C HIS A 97 -5.92 13.02 -4.96
N ILE A 98 -6.89 12.77 -5.84
CA ILE A 98 -6.83 13.19 -7.24
C ILE A 98 -8.18 13.80 -7.60
N HIS A 99 -8.16 15.06 -8.01
CA HIS A 99 -9.30 15.77 -8.58
C HIS A 99 -9.03 16.02 -10.07
N ILE A 100 -9.93 15.56 -10.95
CA ILE A 100 -9.81 15.76 -12.40
C ILE A 100 -11.16 16.21 -12.95
N ASP A 101 -11.18 17.43 -13.50
CA ASP A 101 -12.27 17.95 -14.32
C ASP A 101 -11.81 18.02 -15.78
N ILE A 102 -12.68 17.60 -16.70
CA ILE A 102 -12.41 17.66 -18.14
C ILE A 102 -13.56 18.43 -18.80
N GLY A 103 -13.26 19.65 -19.26
CA GLY A 103 -14.28 20.56 -19.81
C GLY A 103 -15.02 21.33 -18.72
N ASP A 104 -16.22 21.82 -19.05
CA ASP A 104 -17.10 22.52 -18.10
C ASP A 104 -18.13 21.53 -17.53
N VAL A 105 -17.79 20.96 -16.37
CA VAL A 105 -18.64 19.99 -15.67
C VAL A 105 -19.96 20.62 -15.24
N GLU A 106 -19.93 21.85 -14.70
CA GLU A 106 -21.15 22.53 -14.22
C GLU A 106 -22.14 22.79 -15.37
N GLN A 107 -21.65 23.30 -16.50
CA GLN A 107 -22.47 23.47 -17.70
C GLN A 107 -23.07 22.14 -18.17
N GLY A 108 -22.26 21.07 -18.21
CA GLY A 108 -22.72 19.74 -18.61
C GLY A 108 -23.85 19.22 -17.72
N PHE A 109 -23.76 19.41 -16.40
CA PHE A 109 -24.84 19.06 -15.47
C PHE A 109 -26.08 19.94 -15.64
N ALA A 110 -25.91 21.24 -15.91
CA ALA A 110 -27.03 22.17 -16.08
C ALA A 110 -27.83 21.93 -17.36
N GLU A 111 -27.17 21.49 -18.44
CA GLU A 111 -27.79 21.25 -19.75
C GLU A 111 -28.35 19.83 -19.91
N ALA A 112 -28.06 18.91 -18.99
CA ALA A 112 -28.47 17.51 -19.09
C ALA A 112 -29.98 17.32 -18.92
N ASP A 113 -30.62 16.58 -19.84
CA ASP A 113 -32.03 16.18 -19.69
C ASP A 113 -32.25 15.26 -18.47
N ARG A 114 -31.28 14.38 -18.19
CA ARG A 114 -31.32 13.40 -17.10
C ARG A 114 -29.91 13.19 -16.54
N ILE A 115 -29.83 13.05 -15.22
CA ILE A 115 -28.59 12.74 -14.49
C ILE A 115 -28.78 11.40 -13.80
N PHE A 116 -27.79 10.52 -13.90
CA PHE A 116 -27.76 9.23 -13.22
C PHE A 116 -26.50 9.16 -12.35
N GLU A 117 -26.68 8.74 -11.11
CA GLU A 117 -25.60 8.54 -10.15
C GLU A 117 -25.70 7.12 -9.61
N ALA A 118 -24.56 6.43 -9.55
CA ALA A 118 -24.47 5.08 -9.02
C ALA A 118 -23.07 4.83 -8.46
N LEU A 119 -23.02 3.98 -7.43
CA LEU A 119 -21.78 3.45 -6.88
C LEU A 119 -21.49 2.09 -7.53
N TYR A 120 -20.26 1.93 -8.03
CA TYR A 120 -19.78 0.69 -8.62
C TYR A 120 -18.56 0.21 -7.86
N GLU A 121 -18.51 -1.08 -7.55
CA GLU A 121 -17.36 -1.73 -6.92
C GLU A 121 -16.83 -2.80 -7.86
N VAL A 122 -15.50 -2.87 -8.00
CA VAL A 122 -14.80 -3.92 -8.75
C VAL A 122 -13.99 -4.77 -7.77
N PRO A 123 -13.94 -6.10 -7.96
CA PRO A 123 -13.19 -6.96 -7.07
C PRO A 123 -11.68 -6.73 -7.22
N LYS A 124 -10.93 -7.02 -6.15
CA LYS A 124 -9.47 -7.14 -6.22
C LYS A 124 -9.12 -8.36 -7.09
N VAL A 125 -8.19 -8.18 -8.04
CA VAL A 125 -7.71 -9.24 -8.94
C VAL A 125 -6.19 -9.29 -8.92
N GLN A 126 -5.62 -10.46 -9.19
CA GLN A 126 -4.18 -10.70 -9.28
C GLN A 126 -3.83 -11.19 -10.68
N GLN A 127 -2.71 -10.72 -11.24
CA GLN A 127 -2.32 -11.03 -12.62
C GLN A 127 -2.00 -12.52 -12.82
N ALA A 128 -1.49 -13.19 -11.78
CA ALA A 128 -1.18 -14.63 -11.78
C ALA A 128 -0.29 -15.06 -12.97
N SER A 129 0.77 -14.28 -13.24
CA SER A 129 1.78 -14.62 -14.25
C SER A 129 2.31 -16.04 -14.06
N ILE A 130 2.56 -16.75 -15.17
CA ILE A 130 3.06 -18.13 -15.13
C ILE A 130 4.45 -18.21 -14.47
N GLU A 131 5.29 -17.21 -14.74
CA GLU A 131 6.60 -17.07 -14.10
C GLU A 131 6.51 -16.18 -12.86
N PRO A 132 6.98 -16.64 -11.68
CA PRO A 132 7.07 -15.82 -10.47
C PRO A 132 8.16 -14.74 -10.56
N HIS A 133 8.07 -13.71 -9.71
CA HIS A 133 9.15 -12.72 -9.58
C HIS A 133 10.44 -13.37 -9.07
N VAL A 134 11.57 -13.09 -9.75
CA VAL A 134 12.91 -13.57 -9.40
C VAL A 134 13.96 -12.48 -9.64
N VAL A 135 15.02 -12.46 -8.81
CA VAL A 135 16.22 -11.61 -8.97
C VAL A 135 17.46 -12.45 -8.61
N ILE A 136 18.58 -12.23 -9.29
CA ILE A 136 19.88 -12.89 -9.06
C ILE A 136 20.92 -11.83 -8.72
#